data_AF-D5MF02-F1
#
_entry.id   AF-D5MF02-F1
#
_cell.length_a   1.000
_cell.length_b   1.000
_cell.length_c   1.000
_cell.angle_alpha   90.00
_cell.angle_beta   90.00
_cell.angle_gamma   90.00
#
_symmetry.space_group_name_H-M   'P 1'
#
loop_
_entity.id
_entity.type
_entity.pdbx_description
1 polymer ?
#
loop_
_entity_poly.entity_id
_entity_poly.type
_entity_poly.pdbx_seq_one_letter_code
_entity_poly.pdbx_strand_id
1 'polypeptide(L)'
;MGDQPPVADDRIQREFLTNHWQTPIPPQGKPPAHFSSIEGSLDPESCGVCHRAPYEDWGNSLHSKSMGPGVVGQTMELIHDNPKMALLCYSCHAPLTEQQEKVVKQKGGTPSRVKKRHRPSALPLNASEDGESDELTFKTNHAFSASLQQKGLSCTGCHVRRHQRFGPPKRDGSIENSASAAQVPHGDAIRTTAFERAEFCKGCHQFEPNGYALNGKLLENTYNEWREGPYAREGKSCQSCHMPERRHLWRGIHDPEMVKQGVSVRLALDKERYQVGEQLRAGITLVNTGVGHDFPTYVTPKIIVRFELTDADGKQIGKSAQEERIGREVTLDLTQEIFDTRIAPGKSRTVRYVRAIDRTGLTLRASVIVVPDDFYIQFFEATAPKAKGKEARALLEQAAREGRARSFLLFTENVVVS
;
A
#
# COMPACT_ATOMS: atom_id res chain seq x y z
N MET A 1 -24.61 6.50 -24.49
CA MET A 1 -25.14 6.94 -23.18
C MET A 1 -25.38 5.67 -22.40
N GLY A 2 -24.34 5.17 -21.71
CA GLY A 2 -24.43 3.91 -20.96
C GLY A 2 -25.08 4.19 -19.62
N ASP A 3 -26.11 3.43 -19.28
CA ASP A 3 -26.87 3.54 -18.03
C ASP A 3 -25.93 3.69 -16.83
N GLN A 4 -26.01 4.84 -16.15
CA GLN A 4 -25.49 4.94 -14.80
C GLN A 4 -26.28 3.93 -13.94
N PRO A 5 -25.61 3.09 -13.14
CA PRO A 5 -26.32 2.20 -12.23
C PRO A 5 -27.26 3.03 -11.34
N PRO A 6 -28.46 2.52 -11.03
CA PRO A 6 -29.49 3.29 -10.35
C PRO A 6 -28.97 3.86 -9.02
N VAL A 7 -29.18 5.16 -8.82
CA VAL A 7 -28.73 5.97 -7.67
C VAL A 7 -29.04 5.35 -6.29
N ALA A 8 -30.07 4.49 -6.21
CA ALA A 8 -30.45 3.78 -5.00
C ALA A 8 -29.43 2.71 -4.57
N ASP A 9 -28.83 1.97 -5.51
CA ASP A 9 -27.79 0.96 -5.22
C ASP A 9 -26.53 1.66 -4.68
N ASP A 10 -26.15 2.77 -5.30
CA ASP A 10 -24.96 3.55 -4.93
C ASP A 10 -25.01 4.10 -3.48
N ARG A 11 -26.19 4.46 -2.97
CA ARG A 11 -26.36 4.82 -1.55
C ARG A 11 -26.15 3.62 -0.62
N ILE A 12 -26.72 2.46 -0.95
CA ILE A 12 -26.61 1.23 -0.15
C ILE A 12 -25.15 0.79 -0.09
N GLN A 13 -24.44 0.81 -1.23
CA GLN A 13 -23.02 0.45 -1.28
C GLN A 13 -22.15 1.37 -0.43
N ARG A 14 -22.40 2.70 -0.46
CA ARG A 14 -21.68 3.65 0.40
C ARG A 14 -21.98 3.46 1.89
N GLU A 15 -23.23 3.19 2.24
CA GLU A 15 -23.60 2.90 3.63
C GLU A 15 -22.94 1.61 4.13
N PHE A 16 -22.92 0.56 3.29
CA PHE A 16 -22.17 -0.66 3.58
C PHE A 16 -20.68 -0.36 3.84
N LEU A 17 -20.01 0.34 2.91
CA LEU A 17 -18.58 0.66 3.03
C LEU A 17 -18.27 1.47 4.30
N THR A 18 -19.10 2.45 4.62
CA THR A 18 -18.97 3.27 5.84
C THR A 18 -19.08 2.43 7.11
N ASN A 19 -19.96 1.44 7.13
CA ASN A 19 -20.16 0.57 8.29
C ASN A 19 -19.12 -0.55 8.35
N HIS A 20 -18.65 -1.04 7.20
CA HIS A 20 -17.71 -2.13 7.10
C HIS A 20 -16.29 -1.71 7.51
N TRP A 21 -15.89 -0.49 7.15
CA TRP A 21 -14.56 0.07 7.43
C TRP A 21 -14.52 1.00 8.65
N GLN A 22 -15.27 0.66 9.70
CA GLN A 22 -15.08 1.31 11.00
C GLN A 22 -13.75 0.83 11.59
N THR A 23 -12.75 1.71 11.68
CA THR A 23 -11.43 1.39 12.23
C THR A 23 -11.24 1.95 13.65
N PRO A 24 -10.63 1.18 14.58
CA PRO A 24 -10.30 -0.24 14.43
C PRO A 24 -11.56 -1.10 14.26
N ILE A 25 -11.44 -2.23 13.54
CA ILE A 25 -12.57 -3.14 13.30
C ILE A 25 -13.02 -3.68 14.66
N PRO A 26 -14.30 -3.54 15.05
CA PRO A 26 -14.79 -4.03 16.33
C PRO A 26 -14.53 -5.53 16.53
N PRO A 27 -14.40 -6.01 17.78
CA PRO A 27 -14.25 -7.43 18.06
C PRO A 27 -15.33 -8.27 17.37
N GLN A 28 -14.93 -9.40 16.81
CA GLN A 28 -15.80 -10.39 16.20
C GLN A 28 -16.71 -11.06 17.25
N GLY A 29 -16.26 -11.10 18.50
CA GLY A 29 -17.00 -11.70 19.61
C GLY A 29 -16.98 -13.23 19.56
N LYS A 30 -17.90 -13.86 20.28
CA LYS A 30 -17.99 -15.32 20.33
C LYS A 30 -18.59 -15.85 19.01
N PRO A 31 -18.01 -16.90 18.39
CA PRO A 31 -18.61 -17.53 17.23
C PRO A 31 -19.97 -18.16 17.60
N PRO A 32 -20.91 -18.25 16.64
CA PRO A 32 -22.11 -19.05 16.79
C PRO A 32 -21.81 -20.46 17.29
N ALA A 33 -22.62 -20.95 18.24
CA ALA A 33 -22.37 -22.23 18.92
C ALA A 33 -22.37 -23.46 17.98
N HIS A 34 -22.99 -23.34 16.80
CA HIS A 34 -23.03 -24.40 15.79
C HIS A 34 -21.84 -24.38 14.84
N PHE A 35 -20.97 -23.38 14.89
CA PHE A 35 -19.74 -23.37 14.10
C PHE A 35 -18.75 -24.36 14.70
N SER A 36 -18.12 -25.16 13.85
CA SER A 36 -16.93 -25.93 14.21
C SER A 36 -15.78 -25.02 14.65
N SER A 37 -14.73 -25.59 15.25
CA SER A 37 -13.53 -24.84 15.64
C SER A 37 -12.88 -24.14 14.44
N ILE A 38 -12.85 -24.78 13.27
CA ILE A 38 -12.36 -24.19 12.02
C ILE A 38 -13.29 -23.07 11.57
N GLU A 39 -14.61 -23.27 11.66
CA GLU A 39 -15.57 -22.26 11.22
C GLU A 39 -15.65 -21.04 12.13
N GLY A 40 -15.33 -21.18 13.42
CA GLY A 40 -15.29 -20.07 14.37
C GLY A 40 -13.92 -19.36 14.44
N SER A 41 -12.91 -19.90 13.77
CA SER A 41 -11.54 -19.38 13.84
C SER A 41 -11.38 -18.07 13.06
N LEU A 42 -10.51 -17.20 13.60
CA LEU A 42 -10.08 -15.97 12.92
C LEU A 42 -8.70 -16.10 12.26
N ASP A 43 -8.01 -17.21 12.50
CA ASP A 43 -6.68 -17.47 11.94
C ASP A 43 -6.78 -17.75 10.43
N PRO A 44 -5.95 -17.09 9.60
CA PRO A 44 -5.98 -17.28 8.15
C PRO A 44 -5.65 -18.72 7.74
N GLU A 45 -4.83 -19.44 8.51
CA GLU A 45 -4.55 -20.87 8.31
C GLU A 45 -5.82 -21.72 8.36
N SER A 46 -6.78 -21.38 9.24
CA SER A 46 -8.05 -22.09 9.33
C SER A 46 -8.90 -21.87 8.07
N CYS A 47 -8.85 -20.67 7.50
CA CYS A 47 -9.49 -20.39 6.21
C CYS A 47 -8.85 -21.21 5.09
N GLY A 48 -7.52 -21.38 5.10
CA GLY A 48 -6.76 -22.12 4.10
C GLY A 48 -7.10 -23.61 3.99
N VAL A 49 -7.73 -24.21 5.00
CA VAL A 49 -8.21 -25.60 4.97
C VAL A 49 -9.23 -25.82 3.85
N CYS A 50 -10.18 -24.89 3.68
CA CYS A 50 -11.21 -24.96 2.64
C CYS A 50 -10.95 -24.00 1.47
N HIS A 51 -10.28 -22.87 1.72
CA HIS A 51 -10.04 -21.80 0.75
C HIS A 51 -8.56 -21.70 0.38
N ARG A 52 -8.01 -22.80 -0.14
CA ARG A 52 -6.58 -22.94 -0.41
C ARG A 52 -6.01 -21.89 -1.35
N ALA A 53 -6.62 -21.69 -2.53
CA ALA A 53 -6.12 -20.74 -3.53
C ALA A 53 -6.04 -19.29 -3.01
N PRO A 54 -7.10 -18.69 -2.43
CA PRO A 54 -6.99 -17.34 -1.88
C PRO A 54 -6.07 -17.27 -0.66
N TYR A 55 -5.93 -18.34 0.13
CA TYR A 55 -4.95 -18.40 1.22
C TYR A 55 -3.51 -18.38 0.71
N GLU A 56 -3.18 -19.17 -0.32
CA GLU A 56 -1.85 -19.18 -0.94
C GLU A 56 -1.53 -17.85 -1.63
N ASP A 57 -2.50 -17.25 -2.34
CA ASP A 57 -2.37 -15.92 -2.93
C ASP A 57 -2.06 -14.88 -1.83
N TRP A 58 -2.89 -14.85 -0.79
CA TRP A 58 -2.74 -13.92 0.33
C TRP A 58 -1.41 -14.11 1.05
N GLY A 59 -1.03 -15.34 1.37
CA GLY A 59 0.20 -15.66 2.10
C GLY A 59 1.46 -15.14 1.41
N ASN A 60 1.45 -15.08 0.08
CA ASN A 60 2.56 -14.55 -0.72
C ASN A 60 2.54 -13.03 -0.90
N SER A 61 1.40 -12.38 -0.66
CA SER A 61 1.20 -10.94 -0.87
C SER A 61 1.90 -10.05 0.16
N LEU A 62 1.89 -8.74 -0.07
CA LEU A 62 2.30 -7.75 0.95
C LEU A 62 1.25 -7.53 2.04
N HIS A 63 -0.03 -7.84 1.79
CA HIS A 63 -1.08 -7.70 2.79
C HIS A 63 -0.93 -8.69 3.94
N SER A 64 -0.52 -9.94 3.67
CA SER A 64 -0.16 -10.89 4.74
C SER A 64 1.07 -10.45 5.54
N LYS A 65 1.98 -9.72 4.88
CA LYS A 65 3.25 -9.21 5.42
C LYS A 65 3.15 -7.76 5.93
N SER A 66 1.94 -7.21 6.07
CA SER A 66 1.76 -5.82 6.50
C SER A 66 2.29 -5.59 7.91
N MET A 67 2.31 -6.61 8.77
CA MET A 67 3.00 -6.60 10.07
C MET A 67 4.43 -7.14 9.97
N GLY A 68 5.16 -6.75 8.91
CA GLY A 68 6.57 -7.10 8.74
C GLY A 68 7.48 -6.41 9.76
N PRO A 69 8.80 -6.69 9.72
CA PRO A 69 9.75 -6.27 10.75
C PRO A 69 9.78 -4.74 10.94
N GLY A 70 9.59 -3.95 9.89
CA GLY A 70 9.59 -2.48 10.00
C GLY A 70 8.40 -1.93 10.80
N VAL A 71 7.22 -2.51 10.65
CA VAL A 71 6.03 -2.09 11.40
C VAL A 71 6.13 -2.60 12.83
N VAL A 72 6.44 -3.89 13.02
CA VAL A 72 6.58 -4.49 14.36
C VAL A 72 7.66 -3.75 15.17
N GLY A 73 8.81 -3.47 14.56
CA GLY A 73 9.91 -2.76 15.22
C GLY A 73 9.52 -1.34 15.67
N GLN A 74 8.70 -0.63 14.88
CA GLN A 74 8.19 0.68 15.28
C GLN A 74 7.11 0.57 16.36
N THR A 75 6.16 -0.33 16.21
CA THR A 75 4.96 -0.36 17.05
C THR A 75 5.18 -1.05 18.40
N MET A 76 6.23 -1.86 18.53
CA MET A 76 6.58 -2.59 19.76
C MET A 76 6.78 -1.66 20.95
N GLU A 77 7.45 -0.52 20.78
CA GLU A 77 7.61 0.48 21.84
C GLU A 77 6.44 1.47 21.86
N LEU A 78 5.94 1.87 20.68
CA LEU A 78 4.84 2.84 20.56
C LEU A 78 3.57 2.36 21.25
N ILE A 79 3.24 1.06 21.25
CA ILE A 79 2.02 0.58 21.92
C ILE A 79 2.05 0.87 23.43
N HIS A 80 3.24 1.00 24.03
CA HIS A 80 3.41 1.38 25.43
C HIS A 80 3.51 2.89 25.61
N ASP A 81 4.36 3.55 24.83
CA ASP A 81 4.70 4.97 24.98
C ASP A 81 3.66 5.92 24.37
N ASN A 82 3.11 5.57 23.21
CA ASN A 82 2.10 6.35 22.47
C ASN A 82 1.09 5.40 21.80
N PRO A 83 0.18 4.79 22.57
CA PRO A 83 -0.78 3.81 22.06
C PRO A 83 -1.68 4.38 20.96
N LYS A 84 -1.98 5.69 20.98
CA LYS A 84 -2.74 6.35 19.91
C LYS A 84 -2.06 6.17 18.55
N MET A 85 -0.74 6.40 18.48
CA MET A 85 0.05 6.23 17.26
C MET A 85 0.14 4.76 16.84
N ALA A 86 0.36 3.84 17.77
CA ALA A 86 0.39 2.41 17.44
C ALA A 86 -0.93 1.90 16.86
N LEU A 87 -2.07 2.29 17.45
CA LEU A 87 -3.39 1.90 16.93
C LEU A 87 -3.68 2.50 15.56
N LEU A 88 -3.12 3.68 15.26
CA LEU A 88 -3.21 4.26 13.93
C LEU A 88 -2.46 3.40 12.90
N CYS A 89 -1.26 2.92 13.19
CA CYS A 89 -0.55 1.96 12.32
C CYS A 89 -1.39 0.69 12.11
N TYR A 90 -1.97 0.16 13.19
CA TYR A 90 -2.78 -1.06 13.12
C TYR A 90 -4.08 -0.89 12.32
N SER A 91 -4.60 0.33 12.18
CA SER A 91 -5.82 0.59 11.40
C SER A 91 -5.74 0.13 9.94
N CYS A 92 -4.53 0.06 9.37
CA CYS A 92 -4.28 -0.50 8.05
C CYS A 92 -3.52 -1.84 8.13
N HIS A 93 -2.56 -1.97 9.05
CA HIS A 93 -1.63 -3.10 9.04
C HIS A 93 -2.13 -4.34 9.80
N ALA A 94 -3.00 -4.19 10.79
CA ALA A 94 -3.58 -5.25 11.60
C ALA A 94 -4.94 -4.79 12.18
N PRO A 95 -5.96 -4.59 11.32
CA PRO A 95 -7.12 -3.78 11.67
C PRO A 95 -8.12 -4.47 12.60
N LEU A 96 -7.98 -5.77 12.83
CA LEU A 96 -8.83 -6.49 13.77
C LEU A 96 -8.48 -6.09 15.20
N THR A 97 -9.51 -5.84 16.02
CA THR A 97 -9.30 -5.60 17.45
C THR A 97 -8.56 -6.77 18.10
N GLU A 98 -8.81 -8.02 17.70
CA GLU A 98 -8.11 -9.20 18.23
C GLU A 98 -6.59 -9.21 17.97
N GLN A 99 -6.08 -8.38 17.06
CA GLN A 99 -4.65 -8.24 16.80
C GLN A 99 -3.98 -7.17 17.68
N GLN A 100 -4.76 -6.38 18.43
CA GLN A 100 -4.29 -5.18 19.13
C GLN A 100 -4.26 -5.44 20.65
N GLU A 101 -3.11 -5.22 21.29
CA GLU A 101 -2.94 -5.43 22.74
C GLU A 101 -3.74 -4.42 23.58
N LYS A 102 -3.97 -3.22 23.03
CA LYS A 102 -4.70 -2.14 23.68
C LYS A 102 -5.86 -1.69 22.81
N VAL A 103 -6.89 -1.15 23.47
CA VAL A 103 -8.04 -0.52 22.83
C VAL A 103 -8.39 0.79 23.50
N VAL A 104 -9.05 1.69 22.76
CA VAL A 104 -9.60 2.93 23.31
C VAL A 104 -10.68 2.58 24.34
N LYS A 105 -10.58 3.19 25.54
CA LYS A 105 -11.60 3.09 26.58
C LYS A 105 -12.74 4.04 26.23
N GLN A 106 -13.88 3.49 25.81
CA GLN A 106 -15.10 4.30 25.67
C GLN A 106 -15.52 4.82 27.05
N LYS A 107 -15.67 6.15 27.20
CA LYS A 107 -16.30 6.74 28.38
C LYS A 107 -17.73 6.19 28.46
N GLY A 108 -18.10 5.55 29.56
CA GLY A 108 -19.37 4.86 29.72
C GLY A 108 -20.55 5.81 29.55
N GLY A 109 -21.25 5.72 28.42
CA GLY A 109 -22.55 6.35 28.21
C GLY A 109 -23.65 5.35 28.43
N THR A 110 -24.60 5.65 29.31
CA THR A 110 -25.90 4.98 29.37
C THR A 110 -26.53 4.94 27.97
N PRO A 111 -27.26 3.88 27.59
CA PRO A 111 -27.88 3.78 26.28
C PRO A 111 -29.04 4.78 26.18
N SER A 112 -28.73 6.02 25.80
CA SER A 112 -29.75 7.04 25.58
C SER A 112 -30.45 6.78 24.25
N ARG A 113 -31.77 6.69 24.31
CA ARG A 113 -32.70 6.29 23.23
C ARG A 113 -32.81 7.27 22.06
N VAL A 114 -31.81 8.13 21.83
CA VAL A 114 -31.83 9.16 20.79
C VAL A 114 -30.89 8.76 19.66
N LYS A 115 -31.46 8.36 18.52
CA LYS A 115 -30.76 8.20 17.23
C LYS A 115 -30.21 9.55 16.76
N LYS A 116 -29.07 10.00 17.30
CA LYS A 116 -28.20 10.93 16.56
C LYS A 116 -27.15 10.07 15.85
N ARG A 117 -27.12 10.16 14.51
CA ARG A 117 -26.05 9.59 13.68
C ARG A 117 -24.73 10.26 14.07
N HIS A 118 -24.06 9.75 15.10
CA HIS A 118 -22.63 9.97 15.23
C HIS A 118 -21.97 9.11 14.17
N ARG A 119 -21.40 9.76 13.15
CA ARG A 119 -20.39 9.11 12.32
C ARG A 119 -19.27 8.71 13.28
N PRO A 120 -18.87 7.43 13.36
CA PRO A 120 -17.63 7.10 14.05
C PRO A 120 -16.53 7.82 13.27
N SER A 121 -15.93 8.83 13.92
CA SER A 121 -14.71 9.44 13.42
C SER A 121 -13.63 8.37 13.49
N ALA A 122 -12.98 8.06 12.36
CA ALA A 122 -11.68 7.43 12.39
C ALA A 122 -10.78 8.20 13.37
N LEU A 123 -9.85 7.50 14.02
CA LEU A 123 -8.83 8.16 14.85
C LEU A 123 -8.19 9.28 14.02
N PRO A 124 -8.32 10.55 14.41
CA PRO A 124 -7.78 11.64 13.62
C PRO A 124 -6.26 11.49 13.55
N LEU A 125 -5.75 11.44 12.31
CA LEU A 125 -4.34 11.40 11.90
C LEU A 125 -3.55 12.68 12.26
N ASN A 126 -4.07 13.51 13.17
CA ASN A 126 -3.42 14.75 13.56
C ASN A 126 -2.26 14.45 14.50
N ALA A 127 -1.05 14.56 13.95
CA ALA A 127 0.21 14.73 14.67
C ALA A 127 0.51 16.22 14.98
N SER A 128 -0.53 17.04 15.15
CA SER A 128 -0.37 18.39 15.71
C SER A 128 -0.62 18.31 17.21
N GLU A 129 0.42 18.58 18.00
CA GLU A 129 0.39 18.62 19.46
C GLU A 129 -0.55 19.73 20.02
N ASP A 130 -1.02 20.62 19.15
CA ASP A 130 -1.79 21.80 19.55
C ASP A 130 -3.26 21.68 19.14
N GLY A 131 -4.04 21.04 19.99
CA GLY A 131 -5.50 21.02 19.84
C GLY A 131 -6.14 20.14 20.89
N GLU A 132 -6.83 20.77 21.83
CA GLU A 132 -7.59 20.23 22.96
C GLU A 132 -8.47 19.03 22.56
N SER A 133 -7.86 17.86 22.41
CA SER A 133 -8.54 16.61 22.10
C SER A 133 -8.76 15.88 23.42
N ASP A 134 -10.03 15.73 23.79
CA ASP A 134 -10.51 14.93 24.91
C ASP A 134 -9.62 13.67 25.04
N GLU A 135 -8.77 13.63 26.08
CA GLU A 135 -7.61 12.74 26.13
C GLU A 135 -8.07 11.28 26.02
N LEU A 136 -7.78 10.64 24.87
CA LEU A 136 -8.17 9.26 24.63
C LEU A 136 -7.46 8.40 25.67
N THR A 137 -8.23 7.72 26.52
CA THR A 137 -7.67 6.76 27.48
C THR A 137 -7.64 5.37 26.86
N PHE A 138 -6.62 4.60 27.17
CA PHE A 138 -6.41 3.26 26.61
C PHE A 138 -6.45 2.20 27.72
N LYS A 139 -6.93 1.00 27.39
CA LYS A 139 -6.97 -0.15 28.30
C LYS A 139 -6.45 -1.40 27.59
N THR A 140 -6.03 -2.39 28.38
CA THR A 140 -5.73 -3.74 27.88
C THR A 140 -6.94 -4.32 27.16
N ASN A 141 -6.67 -4.96 26.03
CA ASN A 141 -7.69 -5.60 25.22
C ASN A 141 -7.88 -7.07 25.62
N HIS A 142 -9.03 -7.41 26.17
CA HIS A 142 -9.35 -8.80 26.54
C HIS A 142 -9.67 -9.70 25.34
N ALA A 143 -9.89 -9.13 24.15
CA ALA A 143 -10.08 -9.89 22.92
C ALA A 143 -8.75 -10.18 22.20
N PHE A 144 -7.62 -9.68 22.72
CA PHE A 144 -6.32 -9.84 22.08
C PHE A 144 -5.92 -11.32 21.96
N SER A 145 -5.40 -11.69 20.79
CA SER A 145 -4.76 -12.98 20.53
C SER A 145 -3.34 -12.77 20.01
N ALA A 146 -2.36 -13.29 20.75
CA ALA A 146 -0.97 -13.29 20.34
C ALA A 146 -0.75 -14.04 19.00
N SER A 147 -1.56 -15.06 18.69
CA SER A 147 -1.45 -15.79 17.42
C SER A 147 -1.80 -14.94 16.20
N LEU A 148 -2.70 -13.94 16.38
CA LEU A 148 -3.20 -13.09 15.31
C LEU A 148 -2.39 -11.81 15.12
N GLN A 149 -1.70 -11.34 16.17
CA GLN A 149 -1.03 -10.04 16.23
C GLN A 149 -0.19 -9.73 15.00
N GLN A 150 0.60 -10.70 14.54
CA GLN A 150 1.55 -10.52 13.43
C GLN A 150 1.03 -11.08 12.09
N LYS A 151 -0.23 -11.52 12.02
CA LYS A 151 -0.84 -12.08 10.79
C LYS A 151 -1.24 -11.02 9.76
N GLY A 152 -0.74 -9.79 9.89
CA GLY A 152 -0.99 -8.70 8.96
C GLY A 152 -2.47 -8.41 8.72
N LEU A 153 -2.81 -7.98 7.51
CA LEU A 153 -4.18 -7.84 7.05
C LEU A 153 -4.73 -9.22 6.69
N SER A 154 -5.30 -9.92 7.67
CA SER A 154 -5.84 -11.27 7.51
C SER A 154 -7.17 -11.31 6.73
N CYS A 155 -7.60 -12.51 6.32
CA CYS A 155 -8.87 -12.74 5.64
C CYS A 155 -10.06 -12.13 6.41
N THR A 156 -10.03 -12.26 7.73
CA THR A 156 -11.08 -11.79 8.64
C THR A 156 -11.12 -10.26 8.74
N GLY A 157 -9.99 -9.57 8.54
CA GLY A 157 -9.94 -8.11 8.42
C GLY A 157 -10.82 -7.56 7.31
N CYS A 158 -10.86 -8.24 6.15
CA CYS A 158 -11.65 -7.81 5.00
C CYS A 158 -13.05 -8.44 4.94
N HIS A 159 -13.18 -9.73 5.29
CA HIS A 159 -14.37 -10.51 4.94
C HIS A 159 -15.30 -10.83 6.12
N VAL A 160 -14.96 -10.49 7.36
CA VAL A 160 -15.75 -10.95 8.52
C VAL A 160 -16.11 -9.80 9.46
N ARG A 161 -17.40 -9.71 9.82
CA ARG A 161 -17.90 -8.83 10.88
C ARG A 161 -18.87 -9.60 11.77
N ARG A 162 -18.57 -9.69 13.08
CA ARG A 162 -19.36 -10.47 14.06
C ARG A 162 -19.60 -11.91 13.60
N HIS A 163 -18.56 -12.56 13.08
CA HIS A 163 -18.63 -13.92 12.51
C HIS A 163 -19.55 -14.08 11.28
N GLN A 164 -20.14 -13.00 10.75
CA GLN A 164 -20.83 -13.00 9.45
C GLN A 164 -19.82 -12.75 8.34
N ARG A 165 -19.90 -13.55 7.27
CA ARG A 165 -19.01 -13.46 6.10
C ARG A 165 -19.60 -12.48 5.09
N PHE A 166 -18.72 -11.73 4.45
CA PHE A 166 -19.04 -10.77 3.40
C PHE A 166 -18.13 -10.97 2.20
N GLY A 167 -18.65 -10.75 1.01
CA GLY A 167 -17.84 -10.87 -0.21
C GLY A 167 -18.51 -10.28 -1.44
N PRO A 168 -17.84 -10.36 -2.59
CA PRO A 168 -18.43 -9.92 -3.85
C PRO A 168 -19.62 -10.80 -4.26
N PRO A 169 -20.42 -10.37 -5.25
CA PRO A 169 -21.37 -11.24 -5.94
C PRO A 169 -20.68 -12.52 -6.41
N LYS A 170 -21.43 -13.58 -6.72
CA LYS A 170 -20.87 -14.79 -7.33
C LYS A 170 -20.29 -14.47 -8.73
N ARG A 171 -19.55 -15.42 -9.33
CA ARG A 171 -18.93 -15.20 -10.64
C ARG A 171 -19.95 -15.02 -11.77
N ASP A 172 -21.15 -15.56 -11.59
CA ASP A 172 -22.30 -15.36 -12.49
C ASP A 172 -23.04 -14.02 -12.23
N GLY A 173 -22.56 -13.19 -11.30
CA GLY A 173 -23.16 -11.91 -10.92
C GLY A 173 -24.28 -12.02 -9.89
N SER A 174 -24.73 -13.22 -9.52
CA SER A 174 -25.81 -13.38 -8.54
C SER A 174 -25.35 -13.03 -7.13
N ILE A 175 -26.23 -12.36 -6.37
CA ILE A 175 -26.03 -12.04 -4.95
C ILE A 175 -26.80 -12.98 -4.03
N GLU A 176 -27.78 -13.70 -4.57
CA GLU A 176 -28.67 -14.58 -3.81
C GLU A 176 -27.99 -15.89 -3.40
N ASN A 177 -28.35 -16.37 -2.22
CA ASN A 177 -27.86 -17.61 -1.67
C ASN A 177 -28.78 -18.75 -2.14
N SER A 178 -28.19 -19.80 -2.72
CA SER A 178 -28.94 -20.92 -3.30
C SER A 178 -29.27 -22.02 -2.28
N ALA A 179 -28.66 -21.97 -1.09
CA ALA A 179 -28.85 -22.93 -0.01
C ALA A 179 -29.20 -22.19 1.29
N SER A 180 -29.89 -22.88 2.21
CA SER A 180 -30.19 -22.29 3.51
C SER A 180 -28.91 -22.14 4.35
N ALA A 181 -28.84 -21.10 5.19
CA ALA A 181 -27.68 -20.84 6.04
C ALA A 181 -27.29 -22.03 6.94
N ALA A 182 -28.25 -22.87 7.32
CA ALA A 182 -28.00 -24.07 8.14
C ALA A 182 -27.31 -25.21 7.37
N GLN A 183 -27.27 -25.16 6.04
CA GLN A 183 -26.74 -26.22 5.18
C GLN A 183 -25.37 -25.89 4.57
N VAL A 184 -24.86 -24.69 4.82
CA VAL A 184 -23.58 -24.23 4.28
C VAL A 184 -22.64 -23.85 5.40
N PRO A 185 -21.32 -24.06 5.22
CA PRO A 185 -20.35 -23.60 6.18
C PRO A 185 -20.55 -22.12 6.50
N HIS A 186 -20.29 -21.74 7.75
CA HIS A 186 -20.26 -20.34 8.17
C HIS A 186 -21.58 -19.56 8.08
N GLY A 187 -22.72 -20.19 7.82
CA GLY A 187 -24.00 -19.50 7.69
C GLY A 187 -24.18 -18.69 6.39
N ASP A 188 -23.40 -19.03 5.35
CA ASP A 188 -23.25 -18.31 4.08
C ASP A 188 -22.65 -16.89 4.21
N ALA A 189 -22.34 -16.28 3.07
CA ALA A 189 -21.86 -14.91 2.95
C ALA A 189 -22.99 -13.95 2.53
N ILE A 190 -22.95 -12.74 3.08
CA ILE A 190 -23.69 -11.59 2.56
C ILE A 190 -22.90 -11.01 1.40
N ARG A 191 -23.49 -11.05 0.20
CA ARG A 191 -22.83 -10.64 -1.04
C ARG A 191 -23.22 -9.22 -1.43
N THR A 192 -22.24 -8.44 -1.86
CA THR A 192 -22.46 -7.05 -2.24
C THR A 192 -21.45 -6.55 -3.27
N THR A 193 -21.89 -5.73 -4.22
CA THR A 193 -21.04 -5.13 -5.27
C THR A 193 -20.01 -4.15 -4.72
N ALA A 194 -20.15 -3.67 -3.47
CA ALA A 194 -19.14 -2.85 -2.82
C ALA A 194 -17.74 -3.48 -2.81
N PHE A 195 -17.60 -4.81 -2.77
CA PHE A 195 -16.29 -5.47 -2.84
C PHE A 195 -15.59 -5.32 -4.19
N GLU A 196 -16.29 -4.89 -5.23
CA GLU A 196 -15.75 -4.69 -6.59
C GLU A 196 -15.46 -3.20 -6.89
N ARG A 197 -15.78 -2.31 -5.94
CA ARG A 197 -15.60 -0.86 -6.02
C ARG A 197 -14.26 -0.41 -5.45
N ALA A 198 -13.61 0.56 -6.07
CA ALA A 198 -12.34 1.12 -5.57
C ALA A 198 -12.46 1.73 -4.17
N GLU A 199 -13.65 2.21 -3.80
CA GLU A 199 -13.95 2.73 -2.46
C GLU A 199 -13.77 1.67 -1.36
N PHE A 200 -13.80 0.38 -1.68
CA PHE A 200 -13.45 -0.67 -0.73
C PHE A 200 -12.00 -0.58 -0.26
N CYS A 201 -11.08 -0.22 -1.15
CA CYS A 201 -9.66 -0.07 -0.85
C CYS A 201 -9.33 1.25 -0.15
N LYS A 202 -10.21 2.25 -0.28
CA LYS A 202 -10.05 3.61 0.27
C LYS A 202 -9.82 3.61 1.78
N GLY A 203 -10.41 2.66 2.53
CA GLY A 203 -10.30 2.62 3.99
C GLY A 203 -8.86 2.56 4.52
N CYS A 204 -7.92 2.08 3.71
CA CYS A 204 -6.50 2.13 4.00
C CYS A 204 -5.76 3.04 3.02
N HIS A 205 -5.97 2.88 1.71
CA HIS A 205 -5.22 3.55 0.64
C HIS A 205 -5.54 5.05 0.41
N GLN A 206 -6.13 5.70 1.41
CA GLN A 206 -6.52 7.11 1.38
C GLN A 206 -6.71 7.63 2.79
N PHE A 207 -5.88 8.61 3.19
CA PHE A 207 -6.16 9.37 4.39
C PHE A 207 -7.43 10.20 4.24
N GLU A 208 -8.10 10.45 5.36
CA GLU A 208 -9.26 11.33 5.40
C GLU A 208 -8.88 12.76 4.98
N PRO A 209 -9.84 13.61 4.54
CA PRO A 209 -9.55 14.95 4.05
C PRO A 209 -8.79 15.87 5.01
N ASN A 210 -8.89 15.62 6.32
CA ASN A 210 -8.17 16.33 7.37
C ASN A 210 -6.90 15.60 7.84
N GLY A 211 -6.51 14.52 7.16
CA GLY A 211 -5.30 13.77 7.47
C GLY A 211 -4.03 14.55 7.16
N TYR A 212 -2.89 13.98 7.52
CA TYR A 212 -1.60 14.63 7.34
C TYR A 212 -1.28 14.86 5.86
N ALA A 213 -1.03 16.11 5.51
CA ALA A 213 -0.80 16.56 4.14
C ALA A 213 0.41 17.51 4.07
N LEU A 214 1.14 17.43 2.97
CA LEU A 214 2.20 18.36 2.61
C LEU A 214 1.87 18.97 1.25
N ASN A 215 2.00 20.28 1.13
CA ASN A 215 1.68 21.02 -0.10
C ASN A 215 0.29 20.68 -0.66
N GLY A 216 -0.72 20.56 0.22
CA GLY A 216 -2.10 20.24 -0.17
C GLY A 216 -2.35 18.79 -0.59
N LYS A 217 -1.35 17.91 -0.51
CA LYS A 217 -1.44 16.49 -0.87
C LYS A 217 -1.28 15.62 0.36
N LEU A 218 -2.25 14.76 0.62
CA LEU A 218 -2.20 13.76 1.70
C LEU A 218 -0.99 12.83 1.50
N LEU A 219 -0.38 12.34 2.59
CA LEU A 219 0.70 11.36 2.46
C LEU A 219 0.21 10.04 1.85
N GLU A 220 -1.00 9.60 2.24
CA GLU A 220 -1.71 8.49 1.62
C GLU A 220 -2.88 9.03 0.78
N ASN A 221 -2.73 9.05 -0.56
CA ASN A 221 -3.65 9.77 -1.47
C ASN A 221 -4.03 8.99 -2.74
N THR A 222 -3.73 7.68 -2.79
CA THR A 222 -3.85 6.89 -4.03
C THR A 222 -5.27 6.82 -4.56
N TYR A 223 -6.29 6.74 -3.69
CA TYR A 223 -7.67 6.74 -4.14
C TYR A 223 -8.04 8.05 -4.85
N ASN A 224 -7.64 9.21 -4.32
CA ASN A 224 -7.93 10.49 -4.97
C ASN A 224 -7.20 10.62 -6.31
N GLU A 225 -5.93 10.20 -6.39
CA GLU A 225 -5.16 10.15 -7.63
C GLU A 225 -5.85 9.27 -8.68
N TRP A 226 -6.32 8.08 -8.29
CA TRP A 226 -7.11 7.21 -9.15
C TRP A 226 -8.43 7.85 -9.59
N ARG A 227 -9.17 8.43 -8.63
CA ARG A 227 -10.49 9.03 -8.85
C ARG A 227 -10.44 10.18 -9.85
N GLU A 228 -9.37 10.96 -9.81
CA GLU A 228 -9.14 12.11 -10.71
C GLU A 228 -8.59 11.66 -12.09
N GLY A 229 -7.98 10.47 -12.12
CA GLY A 229 -7.42 9.84 -13.31
C GLY A 229 -8.45 9.29 -14.31
N PRO A 230 -7.98 8.85 -15.49
CA PRO A 230 -8.84 8.29 -16.54
C PRO A 230 -9.45 6.94 -16.15
N TYR A 231 -8.77 6.14 -15.32
CA TYR A 231 -9.20 4.78 -14.96
C TYR A 231 -10.49 4.78 -14.13
N ALA A 232 -10.67 5.74 -13.23
CA ALA A 232 -11.93 5.92 -12.52
C ALA A 232 -13.08 6.27 -13.47
N ARG A 233 -12.83 7.15 -14.46
CA ARG A 233 -13.83 7.50 -15.49
C ARG A 233 -14.22 6.31 -16.37
N GLU A 234 -13.28 5.39 -16.60
CA GLU A 234 -13.50 4.14 -17.33
C GLU A 234 -14.11 3.02 -16.48
N GLY A 235 -14.35 3.26 -15.18
CA GLY A 235 -14.90 2.26 -14.26
C GLY A 235 -13.93 1.14 -13.87
N LYS A 236 -12.62 1.29 -14.14
CA LYS A 236 -11.58 0.34 -13.76
C LYS A 236 -11.24 0.51 -12.28
N SER A 237 -11.69 -0.42 -11.45
CA SER A 237 -11.44 -0.40 -10.00
C SER A 237 -10.03 -0.87 -9.64
N CYS A 238 -9.61 -0.66 -8.40
CA CYS A 238 -8.32 -1.17 -7.90
C CYS A 238 -8.21 -2.69 -8.11
N GLN A 239 -9.32 -3.39 -7.85
CA GLN A 239 -9.45 -4.84 -7.92
C GLN A 239 -9.21 -5.37 -9.35
N SER A 240 -9.57 -4.63 -10.40
CA SER A 240 -9.42 -5.13 -11.77
C SER A 240 -7.96 -5.36 -12.16
N CYS A 241 -7.02 -4.62 -11.57
CA CYS A 241 -5.59 -4.77 -11.81
C CYS A 241 -4.87 -5.50 -10.67
N HIS A 242 -5.19 -5.18 -9.41
CA HIS A 242 -4.48 -5.74 -8.25
C HIS A 242 -5.06 -7.07 -7.74
N MET A 243 -6.30 -7.40 -8.12
CA MET A 243 -6.97 -8.66 -7.79
C MET A 243 -7.56 -9.33 -9.05
N PRO A 244 -6.75 -9.56 -10.10
CA PRO A 244 -7.24 -10.10 -11.36
C PRO A 244 -7.92 -11.45 -11.11
N GLU A 245 -9.06 -11.68 -11.75
CA GLU A 245 -9.87 -12.90 -11.56
C GLU A 245 -10.31 -13.16 -10.10
N ARG A 246 -10.37 -12.10 -9.28
CA ARG A 246 -10.64 -12.13 -7.83
C ARG A 246 -9.55 -12.83 -7.02
N ARG A 247 -8.34 -12.91 -7.55
CA ARG A 247 -7.17 -13.46 -6.84
C ARG A 247 -6.61 -12.48 -5.82
N HIS A 248 -6.09 -13.01 -4.73
CA HIS A 248 -5.62 -12.22 -3.58
C HIS A 248 -4.13 -11.91 -3.71
N LEU A 249 -3.71 -11.38 -4.87
CA LEU A 249 -2.30 -11.19 -5.22
C LEU A 249 -1.76 -9.84 -4.77
N TRP A 250 -2.52 -8.76 -5.04
CA TRP A 250 -2.17 -7.36 -4.76
C TRP A 250 -0.75 -6.97 -5.17
N ARG A 251 -0.34 -7.43 -6.36
CA ARG A 251 0.96 -7.06 -6.94
C ARG A 251 1.02 -5.54 -7.15
N GLY A 252 2.19 -4.95 -6.92
CA GLY A 252 2.37 -3.51 -7.00
C GLY A 252 3.81 -3.16 -7.33
N ILE A 253 4.34 -2.09 -6.74
CA ILE A 253 5.70 -1.59 -7.02
C ILE A 253 6.81 -2.59 -6.67
N HIS A 254 6.54 -3.56 -5.78
CA HIS A 254 7.47 -4.65 -5.42
C HIS A 254 7.48 -5.83 -6.40
N ASP A 255 6.63 -5.84 -7.43
CA ASP A 255 6.59 -6.87 -8.46
C ASP A 255 7.12 -6.31 -9.80
N PRO A 256 8.27 -6.78 -10.29
CA PRO A 256 8.89 -6.23 -11.50
C PRO A 256 8.01 -6.32 -12.75
N GLU A 257 7.26 -7.41 -12.91
CA GLU A 257 6.42 -7.62 -14.07
C GLU A 257 5.17 -6.72 -14.04
N MET A 258 4.61 -6.49 -12.84
CA MET A 258 3.56 -5.48 -12.66
C MET A 258 4.04 -4.08 -13.05
N VAL A 259 5.26 -3.70 -12.66
CA VAL A 259 5.81 -2.38 -13.02
C VAL A 259 6.03 -2.25 -14.53
N LYS A 260 6.57 -3.29 -15.19
CA LYS A 260 6.75 -3.31 -16.66
C LYS A 260 5.43 -3.22 -17.41
N GLN A 261 4.35 -3.78 -16.88
CA GLN A 261 3.01 -3.65 -17.48
C GLN A 261 2.45 -2.23 -17.32
N GLY A 262 2.77 -1.54 -16.21
CA GLY A 262 2.27 -0.22 -15.90
C GLY A 262 3.04 0.93 -16.56
N VAL A 263 4.32 0.74 -16.89
CA VAL A 263 5.23 1.83 -17.31
C VAL A 263 6.09 1.42 -18.49
N SER A 264 6.06 2.21 -19.56
CA SER A 264 7.00 2.05 -20.67
C SER A 264 8.25 2.88 -20.44
N VAL A 265 9.42 2.33 -20.78
CA VAL A 265 10.72 2.99 -20.71
C VAL A 265 11.34 3.00 -22.11
N ARG A 266 11.87 4.15 -22.55
CA ARG A 266 12.55 4.29 -23.84
C ARG A 266 13.84 5.09 -23.70
N LEU A 267 14.95 4.53 -24.16
CA LEU A 267 16.20 5.26 -24.37
C LEU A 267 16.21 5.89 -25.76
N ALA A 268 16.76 7.09 -25.87
CA ALA A 268 17.00 7.80 -27.13
C ALA A 268 18.37 8.47 -27.10
N LEU A 269 19.11 8.35 -28.19
CA LEU A 269 20.34 9.10 -28.44
C LEU A 269 20.12 9.98 -29.68
N ASP A 270 20.82 11.10 -29.78
CA ASP A 270 20.78 11.95 -30.97
C ASP A 270 21.64 11.42 -32.12
N LYS A 271 22.59 10.52 -31.84
CA LYS A 271 23.46 9.83 -32.81
C LYS A 271 23.75 8.40 -32.36
N GLU A 272 24.12 7.55 -33.32
CA GLU A 272 24.53 6.16 -33.04
C GLU A 272 25.99 6.05 -32.58
N ARG A 273 26.86 6.93 -33.07
CA ARG A 273 28.29 6.99 -32.71
C ARG A 273 28.75 8.43 -32.60
N TYR A 274 29.78 8.63 -31.78
CA TYR A 274 30.36 9.91 -31.41
C TYR A 274 31.87 9.85 -31.54
N GLN A 275 32.45 10.91 -32.07
CA GLN A 275 33.90 11.11 -32.14
C GLN A 275 34.43 11.73 -30.85
N VAL A 276 35.73 11.54 -30.58
CA VAL A 276 36.41 12.22 -29.47
C VAL A 276 36.26 13.74 -29.64
N GLY A 277 35.82 14.41 -28.58
CA GLY A 277 35.50 15.84 -28.55
C GLY A 277 34.03 16.17 -28.78
N GLU A 278 33.22 15.22 -29.28
CA GLU A 278 31.77 15.43 -29.42
C GLU A 278 31.01 15.30 -28.09
N GLN A 279 29.81 15.87 -28.05
CA GLN A 279 28.89 15.75 -26.92
C GLN A 279 27.89 14.63 -27.18
N LEU A 280 27.97 13.56 -26.41
CA LEU A 280 26.92 12.56 -26.28
C LEU A 280 25.68 13.20 -25.67
N ARG A 281 24.52 13.01 -26.32
CA ARG A 281 23.22 13.41 -25.77
C ARG A 281 22.29 12.20 -25.78
N ALA A 282 21.91 11.77 -24.58
CA ALA A 282 20.98 10.67 -24.38
C ALA A 282 19.80 11.11 -23.51
N GLY A 283 18.69 10.38 -23.59
CA GLY A 283 17.55 10.58 -22.71
C GLY A 283 16.74 9.31 -22.51
N ILE A 284 16.35 9.06 -21.26
CA ILE A 284 15.40 8.02 -20.90
C ILE A 284 14.05 8.70 -20.67
N THR A 285 13.04 8.24 -21.38
CA THR A 285 11.65 8.66 -21.17
C THR A 285 10.87 7.53 -20.52
N LEU A 286 10.29 7.81 -19.35
CA LEU A 286 9.33 6.95 -18.68
C LEU A 286 7.93 7.49 -18.96
N VAL A 287 7.00 6.61 -19.31
CA VAL A 287 5.58 6.97 -19.53
C VAL A 287 4.72 6.09 -18.64
N ASN A 288 3.84 6.70 -17.85
CA ASN A 288 2.83 5.98 -17.10
C ASN A 288 1.71 5.55 -18.07
N THR A 289 1.85 4.35 -18.64
CA THR A 289 0.97 3.83 -19.69
C THR A 289 -0.21 3.04 -19.13
N GLY A 290 -0.06 2.44 -17.95
CA GLY A 290 -0.97 1.44 -17.40
C GLY A 290 -1.35 1.63 -15.94
N VAL A 291 -0.86 2.66 -15.25
CA VAL A 291 -1.17 2.90 -13.83
C VAL A 291 -2.27 3.94 -13.71
N GLY A 292 -3.35 3.58 -13.01
CA GLY A 292 -4.53 4.43 -12.86
C GLY A 292 -4.36 5.63 -11.90
N HIS A 293 -3.27 5.66 -11.15
CA HIS A 293 -2.86 6.71 -10.21
C HIS A 293 -1.43 7.18 -10.53
N ASP A 294 -0.86 8.07 -9.73
CA ASP A 294 0.50 8.56 -9.94
C ASP A 294 1.53 7.44 -9.84
N PHE A 295 2.56 7.47 -10.69
CA PHE A 295 3.66 6.52 -10.68
C PHE A 295 4.99 7.16 -10.24
N PRO A 296 5.66 6.62 -9.20
CA PRO A 296 5.08 5.72 -8.21
C PRO A 296 4.21 6.52 -7.21
N THR A 297 3.13 5.94 -6.69
CA THR A 297 2.29 6.61 -5.66
C THR A 297 3.03 6.67 -4.31
N TYR A 298 2.56 7.54 -3.41
CA TYR A 298 3.10 7.78 -2.06
C TYR A 298 4.49 8.43 -2.03
N VAL A 299 4.99 8.65 -0.80
CA VAL A 299 6.35 9.13 -0.54
C VAL A 299 7.38 7.99 -0.51
N THR A 300 6.93 6.74 -0.35
CA THR A 300 7.81 5.61 -0.07
C THR A 300 8.70 5.21 -1.25
N PRO A 301 8.16 4.85 -2.42
CA PRO A 301 8.96 4.38 -3.54
C PRO A 301 9.72 5.51 -4.26
N LYS A 302 10.82 5.14 -4.90
CA LYS A 302 11.59 5.98 -5.82
C LYS A 302 12.00 5.20 -7.07
N ILE A 303 12.06 5.92 -8.19
CA ILE A 303 12.62 5.41 -9.44
C ILE A 303 13.91 6.17 -9.69
N ILE A 304 15.01 5.45 -9.85
CA ILE A 304 16.33 6.03 -10.12
C ILE A 304 16.63 5.81 -11.60
N VAL A 305 16.85 6.90 -12.33
CA VAL A 305 17.32 6.84 -13.72
C VAL A 305 18.81 7.16 -13.71
N ARG A 306 19.64 6.21 -14.13
CA ARG A 306 21.10 6.32 -14.11
C ARG A 306 21.67 6.22 -15.52
N PHE A 307 22.64 7.07 -15.81
CA PHE A 307 23.50 6.99 -17.00
C PHE A 307 24.95 6.93 -16.53
N GLU A 308 25.78 6.11 -17.17
CA GLU A 308 27.23 6.12 -16.96
C GLU A 308 27.97 5.73 -18.24
N LEU A 309 29.19 6.23 -18.41
CA LEU A 309 30.09 5.76 -19.46
C LEU A 309 31.02 4.70 -18.88
N THR A 310 31.16 3.58 -19.58
CA THR A 310 32.08 2.50 -19.21
C THR A 310 33.11 2.24 -20.30
N ASP A 311 34.28 1.74 -19.93
CA ASP A 311 35.25 1.17 -20.87
C ASP A 311 34.81 -0.21 -21.40
N ALA A 312 35.66 -0.82 -22.22
CA ALA A 312 35.49 -2.15 -22.79
C ALA A 312 35.39 -3.26 -21.73
N ASP A 313 35.96 -3.05 -20.54
CA ASP A 313 35.88 -3.99 -19.40
C ASP A 313 34.63 -3.74 -18.54
N GLY A 314 33.79 -2.78 -18.93
CA GLY A 314 32.55 -2.44 -18.24
C GLY A 314 32.75 -1.59 -16.98
N LYS A 315 33.95 -1.04 -16.76
CA LYS A 315 34.28 -0.19 -15.62
C LYS A 315 33.89 1.25 -15.90
N GLN A 316 33.27 1.90 -14.91
CA GLN A 316 32.86 3.30 -15.00
C GLN A 316 34.06 4.23 -15.25
N ILE A 317 33.92 5.11 -16.23
CA ILE A 317 34.88 6.16 -16.54
C ILE A 317 34.64 7.38 -15.65
N GLY A 318 35.66 7.74 -14.86
CA GLY A 318 35.69 8.97 -14.07
C GLY A 318 34.39 9.25 -13.31
N LYS A 319 33.97 10.53 -13.32
CA LYS A 319 32.67 10.98 -12.81
C LYS A 319 31.63 11.10 -13.93
N SER A 320 31.53 10.08 -14.78
CA SER A 320 30.54 10.04 -15.88
C SER A 320 29.13 9.70 -15.40
N ALA A 321 29.00 9.05 -14.25
CA ALA A 321 27.70 8.67 -13.72
C ALA A 321 26.82 9.90 -13.41
N GLN A 322 25.56 9.85 -13.85
CA GLN A 322 24.51 10.80 -13.49
C GLN A 322 23.28 10.02 -13.06
N GLU A 323 22.66 10.44 -11.95
CA GLU A 323 21.41 9.88 -11.45
C GLU A 323 20.36 10.96 -11.27
N GLU A 324 19.12 10.66 -11.65
CA GLU A 324 17.95 11.47 -11.29
C GLU A 324 16.90 10.59 -10.60
N ARG A 325 16.28 11.13 -9.55
CA ARG A 325 15.24 10.46 -8.77
C ARG A 325 13.86 10.96 -9.18
N ILE A 326 12.96 10.02 -9.47
CA ILE A 326 11.56 10.27 -9.79
C ILE A 326 10.70 9.74 -8.63
N GLY A 327 9.83 10.59 -8.11
CA GLY A 327 8.92 10.27 -7.00
C GLY A 327 8.58 11.50 -6.18
N ARG A 328 7.95 11.29 -5.02
CA ARG A 328 7.69 12.35 -4.04
C ARG A 328 8.66 12.21 -2.88
N GLU A 329 9.56 13.16 -2.73
CA GLU A 329 10.59 13.17 -1.69
C GLU A 329 10.20 14.16 -0.59
N VAL A 330 10.31 13.70 0.65
CA VAL A 330 9.99 14.46 1.85
C VAL A 330 11.10 14.24 2.87
N THR A 331 11.23 15.15 3.83
CA THR A 331 12.13 14.96 4.97
C THR A 331 11.69 13.77 5.83
N LEU A 332 12.61 13.12 6.54
CA LEU A 332 12.31 11.91 7.33
C LEU A 332 11.37 12.16 8.52
N ASP A 333 11.31 13.41 9.00
CA ASP A 333 10.35 13.88 10.00
C ASP A 333 8.99 14.27 9.39
N LEU A 334 8.83 14.09 8.08
CA LEU A 334 7.65 14.39 7.28
C LEU A 334 7.23 15.86 7.28
N THR A 335 8.09 16.80 7.69
CA THR A 335 7.70 18.22 7.82
C THR A 335 7.75 19.00 6.53
N GLN A 336 8.56 18.57 5.56
CA GLN A 336 8.77 19.29 4.31
C GLN A 336 8.78 18.36 3.10
N GLU A 337 8.07 18.76 2.04
CA GLU A 337 8.24 18.17 0.72
C GLU A 337 9.42 18.84 -0.01
N ILE A 338 10.39 18.02 -0.41
CA ILE A 338 11.60 18.45 -1.12
C ILE A 338 11.30 18.58 -2.61
N PHE A 339 10.66 17.57 -3.20
CA PHE A 339 10.14 17.61 -4.57
C PHE A 339 9.03 16.60 -4.77
N ASP A 340 8.22 16.81 -5.82
CA ASP A 340 7.29 15.82 -6.35
C ASP A 340 7.41 15.76 -7.87
N THR A 341 7.95 14.65 -8.36
CA THR A 341 8.22 14.39 -9.78
C THR A 341 7.48 13.15 -10.28
N ARG A 342 6.51 12.65 -9.50
CA ARG A 342 5.69 11.50 -9.86
C ARG A 342 4.98 11.72 -11.20
N ILE A 343 4.72 10.62 -11.90
CA ILE A 343 4.19 10.63 -13.26
C ILE A 343 2.70 10.29 -13.19
N ALA A 344 1.85 11.29 -13.39
CA ALA A 344 0.40 11.10 -13.45
C ALA A 344 -0.02 10.16 -14.62
N PRO A 345 -1.20 9.53 -14.57
CA PRO A 345 -1.68 8.64 -15.61
C PRO A 345 -1.60 9.25 -17.02
N GLY A 346 -1.01 8.53 -17.97
CA GLY A 346 -0.82 8.96 -19.36
C GLY A 346 0.22 10.06 -19.55
N LYS A 347 0.94 10.49 -18.50
CA LYS A 347 2.02 11.46 -18.59
C LYS A 347 3.37 10.76 -18.71
N SER A 348 4.38 11.56 -19.04
CA SER A 348 5.75 11.11 -19.23
C SER A 348 6.75 12.01 -18.52
N ARG A 349 7.90 11.45 -18.18
CA ARG A 349 9.07 12.20 -17.71
C ARG A 349 10.31 11.76 -18.47
N THR A 350 11.11 12.73 -18.90
CA THR A 350 12.37 12.48 -19.60
C THR A 350 13.55 12.98 -18.78
N VAL A 351 14.47 12.08 -18.45
CA VAL A 351 15.76 12.42 -17.83
C VAL A 351 16.79 12.48 -18.95
N ARG A 352 17.56 13.58 -19.00
CA ARG A 352 18.56 13.83 -20.05
C ARG A 352 19.96 13.69 -19.51
N TYR A 353 20.84 13.17 -20.35
CA TYR A 353 22.26 13.01 -20.09
C TYR A 353 23.07 13.67 -21.21
N VAL A 354 24.00 14.53 -20.84
CA VAL A 354 24.91 15.19 -21.80
C VAL A 354 26.34 15.07 -21.30
N ARG A 355 27.22 14.51 -22.12
CA ARG A 355 28.62 14.30 -21.74
C ARG A 355 29.56 14.37 -22.93
N ALA A 356 30.73 14.98 -22.75
CA ALA A 356 31.78 14.94 -23.76
C ALA A 356 32.40 13.53 -23.84
N ILE A 357 32.65 13.06 -25.06
CA ILE A 357 33.41 11.85 -25.33
C ILE A 357 34.89 12.22 -25.34
N ASP A 358 35.65 11.71 -24.37
CA ASP A 358 37.08 12.03 -24.21
C ASP A 358 38.01 10.97 -24.82
N ARG A 359 37.47 9.79 -25.14
CA ARG A 359 38.20 8.68 -25.78
C ARG A 359 37.28 7.75 -26.55
N THR A 360 37.88 6.90 -27.39
CA THR A 360 37.18 5.84 -28.13
C THR A 360 36.93 4.62 -27.24
N GLY A 361 36.05 3.72 -27.69
CA GLY A 361 35.74 2.47 -26.98
C GLY A 361 34.86 2.65 -25.76
N LEU A 362 34.05 3.73 -25.72
CA LEU A 362 33.13 3.97 -24.62
C LEU A 362 31.77 3.35 -24.90
N THR A 363 31.16 2.82 -23.85
CA THR A 363 29.78 2.33 -23.84
C THR A 363 28.95 3.17 -22.89
N LEU A 364 27.82 3.70 -23.36
CA LEU A 364 26.79 4.27 -22.49
C LEU A 364 25.99 3.13 -21.87
N ARG A 365 26.03 3.01 -20.54
CA ARG A 365 25.09 2.19 -19.78
C ARG A 365 23.99 3.10 -19.24
N ALA A 366 22.76 2.85 -19.65
CA ALA A 366 21.59 3.58 -19.20
C ALA A 366 20.62 2.62 -18.50
N SER A 367 20.21 2.95 -17.27
CA SER A 367 19.38 2.07 -16.45
C SER A 367 18.26 2.80 -15.71
N VAL A 368 17.20 2.05 -15.42
CA VAL A 368 16.10 2.46 -14.54
C VAL A 368 16.00 1.43 -13.42
N ILE A 369 16.13 1.90 -12.19
CA ILE A 369 16.09 1.07 -10.98
C ILE A 369 14.85 1.48 -10.19
N VAL A 370 14.08 0.50 -9.73
CA VAL A 370 12.95 0.70 -8.82
C VAL A 370 13.44 0.41 -7.42
N VAL A 371 13.21 1.36 -6.51
CA VAL A 371 13.48 1.22 -5.07
C VAL A 371 12.13 1.34 -4.35
N PRO A 372 11.43 0.20 -4.14
CA PRO A 372 10.07 0.21 -3.59
C PRO A 372 9.96 0.84 -2.19
N ASP A 373 10.97 0.61 -1.35
CA ASP A 373 10.96 0.92 0.07
C ASP A 373 11.87 2.13 0.43
N ASP A 374 12.22 2.98 -0.54
CA ASP A 374 13.28 4.00 -0.41
C ASP A 374 13.15 4.88 0.86
N PHE A 375 12.00 5.49 1.11
CA PHE A 375 11.77 6.29 2.32
C PHE A 375 11.97 5.47 3.60
N TYR A 376 11.42 4.25 3.64
CA TYR A 376 11.48 3.41 4.83
C TYR A 376 12.88 2.89 5.10
N ILE A 377 13.68 2.60 4.07
CA ILE A 377 15.10 2.24 4.23
C ILE A 377 15.80 3.37 4.98
N GLN A 378 15.72 4.60 4.47
CA GLN A 378 16.36 5.76 5.08
C GLN A 378 15.84 6.03 6.51
N PHE A 379 14.52 5.92 6.70
CA PHE A 379 13.88 6.12 8.00
C PHE A 379 14.36 5.08 9.03
N PHE A 380 14.39 3.80 8.68
CA PHE A 380 14.82 2.75 9.61
C PHE A 380 16.29 2.85 9.96
N GLU A 381 17.15 3.25 9.02
CA GLU A 381 18.56 3.50 9.32
C GLU A 381 18.78 4.65 10.28
N ALA A 382 17.98 5.71 10.13
CA ALA A 382 18.06 6.88 11.01
C ALA A 382 17.49 6.62 12.41
N THR A 383 16.56 5.67 12.54
CA THR A 383 15.80 5.42 13.79
C THR A 383 16.23 4.19 14.55
N ALA A 384 16.73 3.14 13.89
CA ALA A 384 17.16 1.90 14.55
C ALA A 384 18.21 2.13 15.65
N PRO A 385 19.22 3.02 15.49
CA PRO A 385 20.16 3.32 16.57
C PRO A 385 19.53 3.99 17.80
N LYS A 386 18.33 4.55 17.66
CA LYS A 386 17.58 5.28 18.70
C LYS A 386 16.53 4.42 19.41
N ALA A 387 16.26 3.21 18.92
CA ALA A 387 15.31 2.29 19.55
C ALA A 387 15.80 1.89 20.96
N LYS A 388 14.88 1.84 21.94
CA LYS A 388 15.21 1.55 23.34
C LYS A 388 15.52 0.06 23.53
N GLY A 389 14.78 -0.80 22.85
CA GLY A 389 14.85 -2.25 22.92
C GLY A 389 15.76 -2.86 21.85
N LYS A 390 16.54 -3.88 22.24
CA LYS A 390 17.40 -4.64 21.31
C LYS A 390 16.59 -5.33 20.20
N GLU A 391 15.40 -5.81 20.53
CA GLU A 391 14.52 -6.49 19.58
C GLU A 391 13.93 -5.52 18.55
N ALA A 392 13.36 -4.40 19.01
CA ALA A 392 12.88 -3.33 18.13
C ALA A 392 13.99 -2.86 17.17
N ARG A 393 15.20 -2.61 17.70
CA ARG A 393 16.37 -2.28 16.88
C ARG A 393 16.67 -3.35 15.82
N ALA A 394 16.74 -4.62 16.21
CA ALA A 394 17.05 -5.72 15.28
C ALA A 394 16.02 -5.83 14.15
N LEU A 395 14.73 -5.62 14.46
CA LEU A 395 13.65 -5.62 13.48
C LEU A 395 13.77 -4.44 12.50
N LEU A 396 14.07 -3.22 12.98
CA LEU A 396 14.27 -2.06 12.10
C LEU A 396 15.49 -2.25 11.18
N GLU A 397 16.60 -2.77 11.71
CA GLU A 397 17.78 -3.09 10.91
C GLU A 397 17.49 -4.20 9.87
N GLN A 398 16.70 -5.21 10.24
CA GLN A 398 16.23 -6.24 9.31
C GLN A 398 15.37 -5.61 8.20
N ALA A 399 14.41 -4.75 8.55
CA ALA A 399 13.53 -4.10 7.59
C ALA A 399 14.31 -3.25 6.57
N ALA A 400 15.34 -2.52 7.03
CA ALA A 400 16.22 -1.75 6.14
C ALA A 400 16.99 -2.66 5.17
N ARG A 401 17.54 -3.79 5.66
CA ARG A 401 18.25 -4.76 4.81
C ARG A 401 17.33 -5.40 3.78
N GLU A 402 16.15 -5.85 4.19
CA GLU A 402 15.17 -6.45 3.30
C GLU A 402 14.66 -5.45 2.26
N GLY A 403 14.37 -4.21 2.66
CA GLY A 403 13.92 -3.16 1.73
C GLY A 403 14.95 -2.89 0.62
N ARG A 404 16.24 -2.85 0.96
CA ARG A 404 17.31 -2.76 -0.04
C ARG A 404 17.31 -3.93 -1.01
N ALA A 405 17.20 -5.14 -0.48
CA ALA A 405 17.22 -6.36 -1.29
C ALA A 405 16.02 -6.48 -2.24
N ARG A 406 14.94 -5.73 -2.00
CA ARG A 406 13.77 -5.65 -2.90
C ARG A 406 13.93 -4.65 -4.05
N SER A 407 15.02 -3.88 -4.09
CA SER A 407 15.29 -3.00 -5.23
C SER A 407 15.63 -3.83 -6.45
N PHE A 408 15.17 -3.42 -7.64
CA PHE A 408 15.40 -4.18 -8.86
C PHE A 408 15.60 -3.29 -10.08
N LEU A 409 16.31 -3.85 -11.06
CA LEU A 409 16.54 -3.24 -12.36
C LEU A 409 15.29 -3.42 -13.24
N LEU A 410 14.62 -2.32 -13.57
CA LEU A 410 13.45 -2.32 -14.45
C LEU A 410 13.87 -2.33 -15.92
N PHE A 411 14.90 -1.54 -16.25
CA PHE A 411 15.40 -1.35 -17.60
C PHE A 411 16.93 -1.17 -17.55
N THR A 412 17.63 -1.74 -18.53
CA THR A 412 19.04 -1.47 -18.76
C THR A 412 19.35 -1.65 -20.24
N GLU A 413 20.14 -0.73 -20.79
CA GLU A 413 20.64 -0.82 -22.16
C GLU A 413 22.10 -0.35 -22.20
N ASN A 414 22.93 -1.09 -22.92
CA ASN A 414 24.32 -0.74 -23.15
C ASN A 414 24.47 -0.39 -24.64
N VAL A 415 24.89 0.85 -24.94
CA VAL A 415 25.06 1.34 -26.30
C VAL A 415 26.53 1.72 -26.50
N VAL A 416 27.22 1.08 -27.44
CA VAL A 416 28.59 1.49 -27.81
C VAL A 416 28.52 2.85 -28.49
N VAL A 417 29.16 3.86 -27.91
CA VAL A 417 29.04 5.26 -28.37
C VAL A 417 30.29 5.81 -29.02
N SER A 418 31.49 5.22 -28.82
CA SER A 418 32.74 5.72 -29.45
C SER A 418 33.73 4.64 -29.86
#